data_AF-A0A0F9FDA3-F1
#
_entry.id   AF-A0A0F9FDA3-F1
#
_cell.length_a   1.000
_cell.length_b   1.000
_cell.length_c   1.000
_cell.angle_alpha   90.00
_cell.angle_beta   90.00
_cell.angle_gamma   90.00
#
_symmetry.space_group_name_H-M   'P 1'
#
loop_
_entity.id
_entity.type
_entity.pdbx_description
1 polymer ?
#
loop_
_entity_poly.entity_id
_entity_poly.type
_entity_poly.pdbx_seq_one_letter_code
_entity_poly.pdbx_strand_id
1 'polypeptide(L)'
;MAVKKQTNPKHALGSDKIPLHLWPETATVLGALGCLDGALKYGRANFRMSGIRASVYYDAARRHINAWFEGEDTDPDSGLPHVAHALACLAIVADAGAAGRLTDDRMIKGGYRTLIDAMTPHVARLKALHADEHPRHYTIADDINEPPAEDPKTVGEETS
;
A
#
# COMPACT_ATOMS: atom_id res chain seq x y z
N MET A 1 -39.74 -18.32 30.66
CA MET A 1 -38.91 -19.18 29.79
C MET A 1 -38.18 -18.29 28.80
N ALA A 2 -36.86 -18.37 28.70
CA ALA A 2 -36.10 -17.59 27.71
C ALA A 2 -36.35 -18.17 26.32
N VAL A 3 -36.93 -17.37 25.43
CA VAL A 3 -37.11 -17.73 24.02
C VAL A 3 -35.71 -17.83 23.41
N LYS A 4 -35.29 -19.07 23.10
CA LYS A 4 -34.05 -19.33 22.38
C LYS A 4 -34.20 -18.69 21.00
N LYS A 5 -33.52 -17.56 20.78
CA LYS A 5 -33.50 -16.87 19.48
C LYS A 5 -33.08 -17.91 18.44
N GLN A 6 -33.97 -18.25 17.50
CA GLN A 6 -33.59 -19.08 16.36
C GLN A 6 -32.63 -18.25 15.50
N THR A 7 -31.35 -18.25 15.85
CA THR A 7 -30.30 -17.79 14.95
C THR A 7 -30.31 -18.75 13.78
N ASN A 8 -30.60 -18.21 12.59
CA ASN A 8 -30.54 -18.94 11.33
C ASN A 8 -29.22 -19.76 11.30
N PRO A 9 -29.25 -21.08 11.07
CA PRO A 9 -28.04 -21.90 11.09
C PRO A 9 -26.96 -21.41 10.11
N LYS A 10 -27.32 -20.64 9.06
CA LYS A 10 -26.34 -19.93 8.20
C LYS A 10 -25.58 -18.80 8.90
N HIS A 11 -26.16 -18.15 9.91
CA HIS A 11 -25.47 -17.10 10.68
C HIS A 11 -24.43 -17.71 11.63
N ALA A 12 -24.70 -18.89 12.19
CA ALA A 12 -23.78 -19.60 13.08
C ALA A 12 -22.65 -20.34 12.32
N LEU A 13 -22.92 -20.81 11.10
CA LEU A 13 -21.93 -21.51 10.25
C LEU A 13 -21.19 -20.57 9.28
N GLY A 14 -21.69 -19.34 9.10
CA GLY A 14 -21.09 -18.33 8.23
C GLY A 14 -19.92 -17.59 8.88
N SER A 15 -19.75 -17.66 10.21
CA SER A 15 -18.68 -16.95 10.93
C SER A 15 -17.29 -17.53 10.72
N ASP A 16 -17.19 -18.80 10.35
CA ASP A 16 -15.92 -19.52 10.29
C ASP A 16 -15.33 -19.56 8.86
N LYS A 17 -16.06 -19.03 7.88
CA LYS A 17 -15.60 -18.90 6.49
C LYS A 17 -14.91 -17.56 6.28
N ILE A 18 -13.96 -17.53 5.35
CA ILE A 18 -13.30 -16.28 4.96
C ILE A 18 -14.37 -15.27 4.51
N PRO A 19 -14.45 -14.08 5.15
CA PRO A 19 -15.48 -13.09 4.86
C PRO A 19 -15.12 -12.27 3.61
N LEU A 20 -15.21 -12.89 2.43
CA LEU A 20 -14.78 -12.27 1.16
C LEU A 20 -15.46 -10.92 0.87
N HIS A 21 -16.66 -10.67 1.41
CA HIS A 21 -17.36 -9.39 1.29
C HIS A 21 -16.64 -8.21 1.95
N LEU A 22 -15.64 -8.45 2.81
CA LEU A 22 -14.79 -7.39 3.37
C LEU A 22 -13.70 -6.94 2.39
N TRP A 23 -13.45 -7.72 1.33
CA TRP A 23 -12.55 -7.32 0.26
C TRP A 23 -13.22 -6.28 -0.64
N PRO A 24 -12.62 -5.10 -0.86
CA PRO A 24 -13.19 -4.10 -1.75
C PRO A 24 -13.18 -4.58 -3.21
N GLU A 25 -14.35 -4.68 -3.84
CA GLU A 25 -14.44 -5.09 -5.26
C GLU A 25 -13.78 -4.09 -6.21
N THR A 26 -13.59 -2.84 -5.79
CA THR A 26 -12.78 -1.86 -6.54
C THR A 26 -11.32 -2.32 -6.68
N ALA A 27 -10.75 -2.94 -5.66
CA ALA A 27 -9.42 -3.54 -5.74
C ALA A 27 -9.41 -4.77 -6.66
N THR A 28 -10.48 -5.58 -6.65
CA THR A 28 -10.65 -6.68 -7.61
C THR A 28 -10.63 -6.17 -9.04
N VAL A 29 -11.38 -5.11 -9.36
CA VAL A 29 -11.45 -4.54 -10.71
C VAL A 29 -10.08 -4.03 -11.16
N LEU A 30 -9.38 -3.26 -10.33
CA LEU A 30 -8.05 -2.74 -10.66
C LEU A 30 -7.01 -3.86 -10.82
N GLY A 31 -6.93 -4.78 -9.86
CA GLY A 31 -6.01 -5.91 -9.92
C GLY A 31 -6.29 -6.84 -11.11
N ALA A 32 -7.55 -7.00 -11.52
CA ALA A 32 -7.93 -7.76 -12.70
C ALA A 32 -7.43 -7.11 -14.00
N LEU A 33 -7.49 -5.78 -14.13
CA LEU A 33 -6.94 -5.06 -15.28
C LEU A 33 -5.40 -5.14 -15.33
N GLY A 34 -4.72 -5.00 -14.19
CA GLY A 34 -3.27 -5.23 -14.12
C GLY A 34 -2.89 -6.66 -14.51
N CYS A 35 -3.65 -7.66 -14.05
CA CYS A 35 -3.48 -9.06 -14.47
C CYS A 35 -3.76 -9.26 -15.97
N LEU A 36 -4.73 -8.56 -16.54
CA LEU A 36 -5.04 -8.62 -17.97
C LEU A 36 -3.87 -8.08 -18.79
N ASP A 37 -3.30 -6.93 -18.43
CA ASP A 37 -2.12 -6.37 -19.10
C ASP A 37 -0.95 -7.39 -19.10
N GLY A 38 -0.66 -7.98 -17.93
CA GLY A 38 0.33 -9.04 -17.82
C GLY A 38 0.00 -10.29 -18.64
N ALA A 39 -1.27 -10.72 -18.67
CA ALA A 39 -1.70 -11.87 -19.45
C ALA A 39 -1.56 -11.65 -20.97
N LEU A 40 -1.79 -10.43 -21.45
CA LEU A 40 -1.61 -10.07 -22.85
C LEU A 40 -0.12 -10.01 -23.24
N LYS A 41 0.75 -9.56 -22.33
CA LYS A 41 2.20 -9.47 -22.56
C LYS A 41 2.92 -10.82 -22.44
N TYR A 42 2.53 -11.65 -21.47
CA TYR A 42 3.33 -12.81 -21.05
C TYR A 42 2.55 -14.13 -21.01
N GLY A 43 1.28 -14.12 -21.40
CA GLY A 43 0.39 -15.28 -21.36
C GLY A 43 -0.34 -15.42 -20.02
N ARG A 44 -1.61 -15.85 -20.10
CA ARG A 44 -2.47 -16.05 -18.93
C ARG A 44 -1.85 -17.06 -17.95
N ALA A 45 -1.80 -16.68 -16.68
CA ALA A 45 -1.35 -17.52 -15.57
C ALA A 45 0.07 -18.10 -15.75
N ASN A 46 0.93 -17.45 -16.55
CA ASN A 46 2.31 -17.88 -16.75
C ASN A 46 3.11 -17.99 -15.43
N PHE A 47 2.82 -17.16 -14.44
CA PHE A 47 3.41 -17.18 -13.10
C PHE A 47 3.15 -18.50 -12.35
N ARG A 48 2.09 -19.25 -12.69
CA ARG A 48 1.85 -20.60 -12.15
C ARG A 48 2.67 -21.67 -12.86
N MET A 49 3.09 -21.43 -14.11
CA MET A 49 3.88 -22.39 -14.88
C MET A 49 5.38 -22.17 -14.70
N SER A 50 5.83 -20.93 -14.85
CA SER A 50 7.24 -20.55 -14.81
C SER A 50 7.74 -20.19 -13.40
N GLY A 51 6.81 -19.92 -12.48
CA GLY A 51 7.15 -19.38 -11.17
C GLY A 51 7.61 -17.93 -11.21
N ILE A 52 7.82 -17.36 -10.02
CA ILE A 52 8.27 -15.98 -9.84
C ILE A 52 9.36 -15.91 -8.77
N ARG A 53 10.11 -14.80 -8.75
CA ARG A 53 11.02 -14.45 -7.66
C ARG A 53 10.41 -13.36 -6.79
N ALA A 54 10.47 -13.53 -5.48
CA ALA A 54 9.92 -12.57 -4.52
C ALA A 54 10.53 -11.17 -4.71
N SER A 55 11.84 -11.08 -4.91
CA SER A 55 12.57 -9.83 -5.10
C SER A 55 12.07 -9.02 -6.31
N VAL A 56 11.80 -9.69 -7.44
CA VAL A 56 11.35 -9.04 -8.69
C VAL A 56 9.97 -8.41 -8.53
N TYR A 57 9.03 -9.14 -7.93
CA TYR A 57 7.68 -8.64 -7.74
C TYR A 57 7.58 -7.63 -6.59
N TYR A 58 8.44 -7.75 -5.57
CA TYR A 58 8.61 -6.71 -4.55
C TYR A 58 9.06 -5.38 -5.18
N ASP A 59 10.08 -5.44 -6.03
CA ASP A 59 10.65 -4.26 -6.70
C ASP A 59 9.66 -3.64 -7.70
N ALA A 60 8.95 -4.47 -8.49
CA ALA A 60 7.90 -4.00 -9.39
C ALA A 60 6.73 -3.32 -8.64
N ALA A 61 6.21 -3.95 -7.57
CA ALA A 61 5.16 -3.35 -6.76
C ALA A 61 5.62 -2.03 -6.13
N ARG A 62 6.87 -1.97 -5.64
CA ARG A 62 7.44 -0.77 -5.02
C ARG A 62 7.60 0.36 -6.03
N ARG A 63 8.03 0.11 -7.26
CA ARG A 63 8.09 1.15 -8.30
C ARG A 63 6.73 1.78 -8.57
N HIS A 64 5.67 0.98 -8.69
CA HIS A 64 4.32 1.50 -8.91
C HIS A 64 3.77 2.28 -7.71
N ILE A 65 3.96 1.78 -6.48
CA ILE A 65 3.54 2.50 -5.27
C ILE A 65 4.34 3.79 -5.09
N ASN A 66 5.63 3.78 -5.41
CA ASN A 66 6.45 4.99 -5.34
C ASN A 66 6.00 6.01 -6.38
N ALA A 67 5.78 5.62 -7.65
CA ALA A 67 5.30 6.53 -8.68
C ALA A 67 3.97 7.21 -8.28
N TRP A 68 3.03 6.40 -7.77
CA TRP A 68 1.78 6.91 -7.21
C TRP A 68 2.00 7.91 -6.06
N PHE A 69 2.90 7.59 -5.12
CA PHE A 69 3.17 8.47 -3.99
C PHE A 69 3.88 9.77 -4.39
N GLU A 70 4.68 9.73 -5.45
CA GLU A 70 5.35 10.89 -6.04
C GLU A 70 4.43 11.69 -7.00
N GLY A 71 3.12 11.38 -7.02
CA GLY A 71 2.10 12.17 -7.72
C GLY A 71 1.80 11.74 -9.16
N GLU A 72 2.34 10.62 -9.63
CA GLU A 72 1.98 10.02 -10.91
C GLU A 72 0.81 9.06 -10.73
N ASP A 73 -0.38 9.36 -11.26
CA ASP A 73 -1.54 8.48 -11.07
C ASP A 73 -1.54 7.28 -12.03
N THR A 74 -1.03 7.47 -13.25
CA THR A 74 -1.20 6.56 -14.38
C THR A 74 0.13 6.07 -14.90
N ASP A 75 0.27 4.76 -15.04
CA ASP A 75 1.43 4.11 -15.62
C ASP A 75 1.55 4.43 -17.12
N PRO A 76 2.65 5.04 -17.59
CA PRO A 76 2.77 5.52 -18.96
C PRO A 76 2.84 4.38 -19.99
N ASP A 77 3.29 3.19 -19.59
CA ASP A 77 3.42 2.04 -20.49
C ASP A 77 2.07 1.38 -20.81
N SER A 78 1.15 1.36 -19.84
CA SER A 78 -0.14 0.67 -19.96
C SER A 78 -1.36 1.59 -20.03
N GLY A 79 -1.22 2.84 -19.58
CA GLY A 79 -2.35 3.76 -19.38
C GLY A 79 -3.27 3.38 -18.21
N LEU A 80 -2.90 2.41 -17.37
CA LEU A 80 -3.66 2.02 -16.18
C LEU A 80 -3.17 2.75 -14.93
N PRO A 81 -4.01 2.91 -13.89
CA PRO A 81 -3.55 3.45 -12.61
C PRO A 81 -2.41 2.60 -12.03
N HIS A 82 -1.37 3.23 -11.48
CA HIS A 82 -0.24 2.49 -10.89
C HIS A 82 -0.68 1.50 -9.80
N VAL A 83 -1.71 1.85 -9.03
CA VAL A 83 -2.30 0.98 -8.00
C VAL A 83 -2.83 -0.34 -8.59
N ALA A 84 -3.28 -0.37 -9.84
CA ALA A 84 -3.71 -1.59 -10.52
C ALA A 84 -2.56 -2.60 -10.66
N HIS A 85 -1.38 -2.13 -11.06
CA HIS A 85 -0.19 -2.96 -11.21
C HIS A 85 0.41 -3.38 -9.87
N ALA A 86 0.40 -2.49 -8.87
CA ALA A 86 0.80 -2.84 -7.52
C ALA A 86 -0.09 -3.97 -6.94
N LEU A 87 -1.41 -3.87 -7.10
CA LEU A 87 -2.36 -4.91 -6.70
C LEU A 87 -2.09 -6.24 -7.44
N ALA A 88 -1.91 -6.18 -8.77
CA ALA A 88 -1.60 -7.37 -9.56
C ALA A 88 -0.31 -8.05 -9.11
N CYS A 89 0.75 -7.28 -8.83
CA CYS A 89 2.02 -7.82 -8.31
C CYS A 89 1.83 -8.56 -6.98
N LEU A 90 1.12 -7.94 -6.02
CA LEU A 90 0.86 -8.56 -4.71
C LEU A 90 -0.04 -9.79 -4.82
N ALA A 91 -1.06 -9.75 -5.67
CA ALA A 91 -1.93 -10.89 -5.95
C ALA A 91 -1.14 -12.07 -6.53
N ILE A 92 -0.24 -11.82 -7.48
CA ILE A 92 0.61 -12.86 -8.08
C ILE A 92 1.59 -13.43 -7.05
N VAL A 93 2.16 -12.63 -6.15
CA VAL A 93 3.01 -13.14 -5.04
C VAL A 93 2.23 -14.07 -4.12
N ALA A 94 1.03 -13.67 -3.71
CA ALA A 94 0.17 -14.51 -2.87
C ALA A 94 -0.21 -15.82 -3.57
N ASP A 95 -0.60 -15.75 -4.85
CA ASP A 95 -1.00 -16.92 -5.65
C ASP A 95 0.17 -17.87 -5.91
N ALA A 96 1.34 -17.34 -6.29
CA ALA A 96 2.54 -18.16 -6.50
C ALA A 96 2.98 -18.84 -5.19
N GLY A 97 2.84 -18.16 -4.04
CA GLY A 97 3.06 -18.77 -2.73
C GLY A 97 2.12 -19.95 -2.48
N ALA A 98 0.82 -19.77 -2.72
CA ALA A 98 -0.17 -20.85 -2.57
C ALA A 98 0.04 -22.00 -3.56
N ALA A 99 0.53 -21.71 -4.77
CA ALA A 99 0.79 -22.71 -5.81
C ALA A 99 2.15 -23.43 -5.67
N GLY A 100 2.99 -23.07 -4.69
CA GLY A 100 4.35 -23.61 -4.57
C GLY A 100 5.28 -23.17 -5.71
N ARG A 101 5.01 -22.01 -6.31
CA ARG A 101 5.69 -21.42 -7.47
C ARG A 101 6.46 -20.14 -7.17
N LEU A 102 6.48 -19.72 -5.91
CA LEU A 102 7.27 -18.60 -5.43
C LEU A 102 8.68 -19.08 -5.05
N THR A 103 9.69 -18.63 -5.78
CA THR A 103 11.08 -18.67 -5.33
C THR A 103 11.28 -17.55 -4.31
N ASP A 104 11.45 -17.95 -3.05
CA ASP A 104 11.73 -17.03 -1.96
C ASP A 104 13.21 -16.64 -1.95
N ASP A 105 13.53 -15.57 -2.68
CA ASP A 105 14.86 -14.93 -2.71
C ASP A 105 14.87 -13.61 -1.91
N ARG A 106 14.03 -13.51 -0.87
CA ARG A 106 14.04 -12.37 0.03
C ARG A 106 15.38 -12.28 0.78
N MET A 107 15.71 -11.08 1.24
CA MET A 107 16.89 -10.83 2.06
C MET A 107 16.90 -11.71 3.32
N ILE A 108 18.09 -12.14 3.74
CA ILE A 108 18.26 -12.77 5.06
C ILE A 108 17.76 -11.82 6.16
N LYS A 109 17.25 -12.38 7.26
CA LYS A 109 16.68 -11.60 8.36
C LYS A 109 17.71 -10.58 8.89
N GLY A 110 17.42 -9.29 8.69
CA GLY A 110 18.18 -8.18 9.27
C GLY A 110 17.63 -7.71 10.62
N GLY A 111 18.17 -6.60 11.12
CA GLY A 111 17.77 -5.96 12.39
C GLY A 111 16.58 -4.99 12.29
N TYR A 112 15.81 -5.00 11.20
CA TYR A 112 14.79 -3.98 10.90
C TYR A 112 13.79 -3.75 12.05
N ARG A 113 13.20 -4.83 12.60
CA ARG A 113 12.23 -4.71 13.69
C ARG A 113 12.86 -4.11 14.95
N THR A 114 14.03 -4.61 15.35
CA THR A 114 14.79 -4.08 16.49
C THR A 114 15.08 -2.59 16.33
N LEU A 115 15.50 -2.16 15.13
CA LEU A 115 15.77 -0.74 14.87
C LEU A 115 14.50 0.11 14.96
N ILE A 116 13.40 -0.30 14.31
CA ILE A 116 12.14 0.44 14.36
C ILE A 116 11.63 0.57 15.80
N ASP A 117 11.68 -0.51 16.58
CA ASP A 117 11.21 -0.49 17.96
C ASP A 117 12.07 0.45 18.84
N ALA A 118 13.40 0.46 18.62
CA ALA A 118 14.31 1.37 19.32
C ALA A 118 14.13 2.85 18.90
N MET A 119 13.81 3.11 17.63
CA MET A 119 13.67 4.47 17.09
C MET A 119 12.29 5.09 17.33
N THR A 120 11.22 4.27 17.41
CA THR A 120 9.84 4.75 17.55
C THR A 120 9.62 5.72 18.73
N PRO A 121 10.20 5.51 19.93
CA PRO A 121 10.07 6.46 21.04
C PRO A 121 10.57 7.88 20.73
N HIS A 122 11.52 8.03 19.79
CA HIS A 122 12.00 9.36 19.39
C HIS A 122 10.90 10.20 18.71
N VAL A 123 9.86 9.59 18.14
CA VAL A 123 8.72 10.33 17.57
C VAL A 123 8.02 11.16 18.64
N ALA A 124 7.70 10.57 19.79
CA ALA A 124 7.06 11.28 20.89
C ALA A 124 7.98 12.38 21.47
N ARG A 125 9.28 12.06 21.62
CA ARG A 125 10.28 13.03 22.08
C ARG A 125 10.41 14.24 21.15
N LEU A 126 10.46 14.02 19.83
CA LEU A 126 10.57 15.10 18.84
C LEU A 126 9.30 15.94 18.78
N LYS A 127 8.11 15.32 18.86
CA LYS A 127 6.83 16.05 18.98
C LYS A 127 6.79 16.94 20.22
N ALA A 128 7.29 16.45 21.36
CA ALA A 128 7.36 17.25 22.58
C ALA A 128 8.39 18.38 22.49
N LEU A 129 9.54 18.13 21.85
CA LEU A 129 10.59 19.14 21.66
C LEU A 129 10.14 20.31 20.78
N HIS A 130 9.30 20.02 19.78
CA HIS A 130 8.79 21.00 18.81
C HIS A 130 7.28 21.25 19.00
N ALA A 131 6.79 21.18 20.24
CA ALA A 131 5.35 21.29 20.52
C ALA A 131 4.76 22.66 20.13
N ASP A 132 5.57 23.72 20.23
CA ASP A 132 5.18 25.09 19.90
C ASP A 132 5.44 25.45 18.42
N GLU A 133 5.90 24.47 17.62
CA GLU A 133 6.17 24.64 16.20
C GLU A 133 4.93 24.33 15.35
N HIS A 134 4.58 25.24 14.44
CA HIS A 134 3.41 25.09 13.56
C HIS A 134 3.79 25.29 12.09
N PRO A 135 4.72 24.47 11.54
CA PRO A 135 5.10 24.59 10.14
C PRO A 135 3.93 24.22 9.23
N ARG A 136 3.85 24.88 8.07
CA ARG A 136 2.97 24.44 6.97
C ARG A 136 3.49 23.12 6.39
N HIS A 137 2.57 22.21 6.08
CA HIS A 137 2.86 20.99 5.32
C HIS A 137 2.26 21.09 3.93
N TYR A 138 3.04 20.72 2.92
CA TYR A 138 2.67 20.81 1.51
C TYR A 138 2.21 19.44 0.98
N THR A 139 1.35 19.47 -0.01
CA THR A 139 0.65 18.33 -0.61
C THR A 139 0.51 18.55 -2.12
N ILE A 140 -0.06 17.58 -2.83
CA ILE A 140 -0.38 17.71 -4.27
C ILE A 140 -1.35 18.87 -4.59
N ALA A 141 -2.01 19.46 -3.58
CA ALA A 141 -2.88 20.61 -3.76
C ALA A 141 -2.13 21.96 -3.81
N ASP A 142 -0.85 21.99 -3.45
CA ASP A 142 -0.04 23.22 -3.43
C ASP A 142 0.59 23.49 -4.83
N ASP A 143 0.57 24.74 -5.27
CA ASP A 143 1.22 25.15 -6.53
C ASP A 143 2.69 25.54 -6.28
N ILE A 144 3.61 24.84 -6.97
CA ILE A 144 5.05 25.08 -6.86
C ILE A 144 5.49 26.45 -7.42
N ASN A 145 4.64 27.09 -8.21
CA ASN A 145 4.93 28.40 -8.81
C ASN A 145 4.40 29.55 -7.95
N GLU A 146 3.59 29.26 -6.93
CA GLU A 146 3.17 30.25 -5.95
C GLU A 146 4.25 30.39 -4.86
N PRO A 147 4.51 31.62 -4.37
CA PRO A 147 5.44 31.81 -3.27
C PRO A 147 4.94 31.04 -2.03
N PRO A 148 5.84 30.44 -1.24
CA PRO A 148 5.44 29.75 -0.02
C PRO A 148 4.70 30.74 0.90
N ALA A 149 3.63 30.25 1.53
CA ALA A 149 2.90 31.06 2.50
C ALA A 149 3.85 31.55 3.61
N GLU A 150 3.68 32.81 4.04
CA GLU A 150 4.55 33.44 5.04
C GLU A 150 4.66 32.59 6.32
N ASP A 151 5.90 32.47 6.81
CA ASP A 151 6.18 31.75 8.05
C ASP A 151 5.60 32.57 9.23
N PRO A 152 4.74 31.98 10.08
CA PRO A 152 4.23 32.66 11.27
C PRO A 152 5.33 33.24 12.16
N LYS A 153 6.56 32.71 12.08
CA LYS A 153 7.71 33.19 12.86
C LYS A 153 8.33 34.48 12.35
N THR A 154 8.21 34.81 11.07
CA THR A 154 8.85 36.00 10.49
C THR A 154 8.03 37.29 10.69
N VAL A 155 6.79 37.19 11.17
CA VAL A 155 5.86 38.33 11.31
C VAL A 155 6.07 39.11 12.63
N GLY A 156 6.87 38.60 13.57
CA GLY A 156 7.00 39.14 14.93
C GLY A 156 8.21 40.06 15.22
N GLU A 157 9.19 40.19 14.32
CA GLU A 157 10.47 40.86 14.63
C GLU A 157 10.58 42.34 14.18
N GLU A 158 9.58 42.91 13.49
CA GLU A 158 9.68 44.30 12.96
C GLU A 158 9.03 45.40 13.81
N THR A 159 8.73 45.18 15.10
CA THR A 159 8.28 46.26 15.99
C THR A 159 9.12 46.35 17.27
N SER A 160 10.25 47.06 17.20
CA SER A 160 10.96 47.64 18.35
C SER A 160 11.66 48.93 17.96
#